data_AF-A0A3M1RA11-F1
#
_entry.id   AF-A0A3M1RA11-F1
#
_cell.length_a   1.000
_cell.length_b   1.000
_cell.length_c   1.000
_cell.angle_alpha   90.00
_cell.angle_beta   90.00
_cell.angle_gamma   90.00
#
_symmetry.space_group_name_H-M   'P 1'
#
loop_
_entity.id
_entity.type
_entity.pdbx_description
1 polymer ?
#
loop_
_entity_poly.entity_id
_entity_poly.type
_entity_poly.pdbx_seq_one_letter_code
_entity_poly.pdbx_strand_id
1 'polypeptide(L)'
;AGDALLTHTFELLTHPDLTRHFPPTTLLSVINEIAQAAGCFGMIGGQVVDMESEGQQVDLQTIEYIHTHKTAALIRVSVRSGGVLAGGNGEEVAALTAYGENIGLAFQIIDDILDIKGEQERLGKQPGSDISRHKATFPAVVGLEESTRRAREALDRALSALEIFGERGETLRELARFIVEREF
;
A
#
# COMPACT_ATOMS: atom_id res chain seq x y z
N ALA A 1 9.75 14.03 -16.15
CA ALA A 1 10.21 13.78 -14.76
C ALA A 1 9.84 12.38 -14.29
N GLY A 2 8.55 11.97 -14.38
CA GLY A 2 8.11 10.62 -13.99
C GLY A 2 8.88 9.48 -14.66
N ASP A 3 8.96 9.46 -16.00
CA ASP A 3 9.69 8.40 -16.74
C ASP A 3 11.17 8.32 -16.34
N ALA A 4 11.78 9.47 -16.05
CA ALA A 4 13.16 9.53 -15.60
C ALA A 4 13.34 8.89 -14.21
N LEU A 5 12.43 9.17 -13.27
CA LEU A 5 12.46 8.56 -11.93
C LEU A 5 12.23 7.04 -11.99
N LEU A 6 11.25 6.60 -12.79
CA LEU A 6 10.99 5.17 -12.99
C LEU A 6 12.22 4.47 -13.59
N THR A 7 12.84 5.06 -14.61
CA THR A 7 14.05 4.53 -15.25
C THR A 7 15.23 4.51 -14.27
N HIS A 8 15.40 5.58 -13.50
CA HIS A 8 16.47 5.72 -12.51
C HIS A 8 16.36 4.68 -11.38
N THR A 9 15.15 4.26 -10.99
CA THR A 9 14.97 3.15 -10.04
C THR A 9 15.71 1.88 -10.48
N PHE A 10 15.66 1.53 -11.76
CA PHE A 10 16.36 0.34 -12.27
C PHE A 10 17.86 0.54 -12.38
N GLU A 11 18.32 1.76 -12.64
CA GLU A 11 19.73 2.13 -12.55
C GLU A 11 20.26 1.93 -11.13
N LEU A 12 19.51 2.40 -10.11
CA LEU A 12 19.87 2.22 -8.71
C LEU A 12 19.92 0.74 -8.31
N LEU A 13 18.90 -0.05 -8.69
CA LEU A 13 18.81 -1.48 -8.36
C LEU A 13 19.89 -2.34 -9.06
N THR A 14 20.44 -1.85 -10.18
CA THR A 14 21.52 -2.52 -10.93
C THR A 14 22.90 -1.89 -10.70
N HIS A 15 23.01 -0.96 -9.75
CA HIS A 15 24.25 -0.26 -9.48
C HIS A 15 25.38 -1.23 -9.11
N PRO A 16 26.62 -1.05 -9.62
CA PRO A 16 27.73 -1.97 -9.36
C PRO A 16 27.97 -2.25 -7.88
N ASP A 17 27.78 -1.26 -7.01
CA ASP A 17 27.94 -1.46 -5.58
C ASP A 17 26.94 -2.48 -5.03
N LEU A 18 25.66 -2.44 -5.42
CA LEU A 18 24.69 -3.46 -5.00
C LEU A 18 25.07 -4.84 -5.55
N THR A 19 25.46 -4.92 -6.83
CA THR A 19 25.83 -6.20 -7.47
C THR A 19 27.06 -6.87 -6.86
N ARG A 20 27.90 -6.13 -6.12
CA ARG A 20 29.01 -6.68 -5.35
C ARG A 20 28.59 -7.22 -3.97
N HIS A 21 27.52 -6.67 -3.39
CA HIS A 21 27.06 -7.03 -2.04
C HIS A 21 26.01 -8.15 -2.05
N PHE A 22 25.20 -8.25 -3.11
CA PHE A 22 24.10 -9.22 -3.19
C PHE A 22 24.29 -10.19 -4.37
N PRO A 23 23.83 -11.46 -4.23
CA PRO A 23 23.84 -12.40 -5.34
C PRO A 23 23.04 -11.86 -6.54
N PRO A 24 23.54 -12.01 -7.79
CA PRO A 24 22.82 -11.55 -8.97
C PRO A 24 21.40 -12.12 -9.09
N THR A 25 21.20 -13.37 -8.68
CA THR A 25 19.88 -14.02 -8.69
C THR A 25 18.89 -13.35 -7.73
N THR A 26 19.35 -12.94 -6.55
CA THR A 26 18.54 -12.21 -5.57
C THR A 26 18.15 -10.83 -6.10
N LEU A 27 19.12 -10.09 -6.66
CA LEU A 27 18.84 -8.78 -7.26
C LEU A 27 17.86 -8.86 -8.43
N LEU A 28 18.03 -9.84 -9.34
CA LEU A 28 17.12 -10.06 -10.45
C LEU A 28 15.69 -10.38 -9.97
N SER A 29 15.57 -11.18 -8.91
CA SER A 29 14.26 -11.47 -8.30
C SER A 29 13.60 -10.19 -7.78
N VAL A 30 14.32 -9.38 -7.02
CA VAL A 30 13.81 -8.10 -6.46
C VAL A 30 13.46 -7.10 -7.56
N ILE A 31 14.31 -6.96 -8.57
CA ILE A 31 14.05 -6.09 -9.74
C ILE A 31 12.77 -6.53 -10.45
N ASN A 32 12.57 -7.83 -10.68
CA ASN A 32 11.37 -8.34 -11.31
C ASN A 32 10.12 -8.09 -10.44
N GLU A 33 10.19 -8.31 -9.12
CA GLU A 33 9.07 -8.02 -8.22
C GLU A 33 8.71 -6.53 -8.22
N ILE A 34 9.71 -5.63 -8.18
CA ILE A 34 9.50 -4.17 -8.26
C ILE A 34 8.89 -3.77 -9.59
N ALA A 35 9.37 -4.33 -10.71
CA ALA A 35 8.82 -4.06 -12.04
C ALA A 35 7.35 -4.51 -12.14
N GLN A 36 7.00 -5.68 -11.59
CA GLN A 36 5.62 -6.16 -11.55
C GLN A 36 4.73 -5.25 -10.69
N ALA A 37 5.21 -4.85 -9.50
CA ALA A 37 4.48 -3.97 -8.59
C ALA A 37 4.28 -2.56 -9.14
N ALA A 38 5.24 -2.03 -9.92
CA ALA A 38 5.11 -0.74 -10.58
C ALA A 38 4.33 -0.82 -11.90
N GLY A 39 4.24 -2.01 -12.51
CA GLY A 39 3.68 -2.23 -13.85
C GLY A 39 2.16 -2.36 -13.90
N CYS A 40 1.67 -2.89 -15.02
CA CYS A 40 0.23 -3.06 -15.31
C CYS A 40 -0.49 -4.04 -14.38
N PHE A 41 0.24 -4.95 -13.72
CA PHE A 41 -0.31 -5.87 -12.72
C PHE A 41 -0.22 -5.32 -11.29
N GLY A 42 0.26 -4.09 -11.12
CA GLY A 42 0.34 -3.39 -9.85
C GLY A 42 -0.12 -1.94 -10.00
N MET A 43 0.74 -0.99 -9.65
CA MET A 43 0.42 0.43 -9.55
C MET A 43 -0.30 0.99 -10.78
N ILE A 44 0.21 0.71 -11.99
CA ILE A 44 -0.41 1.23 -13.23
C ILE A 44 -1.79 0.61 -13.44
N GLY A 45 -1.96 -0.68 -13.17
CA GLY A 45 -3.26 -1.35 -13.27
C GLY A 45 -4.29 -0.76 -12.32
N GLY A 46 -3.90 -0.54 -11.06
CA GLY A 46 -4.75 0.13 -10.08
C GLY A 46 -5.09 1.55 -10.48
N GLN A 47 -4.13 2.31 -11.01
CA GLN A 47 -4.32 3.67 -11.50
C GLN A 47 -5.30 3.74 -12.68
N VAL A 48 -5.24 2.79 -13.61
CA VAL A 48 -6.17 2.74 -14.76
C VAL A 48 -7.60 2.52 -14.28
N VAL A 49 -7.82 1.53 -13.41
CA VAL A 49 -9.17 1.24 -12.90
C VAL A 49 -9.70 2.39 -12.05
N ASP A 50 -8.85 3.07 -11.30
CA ASP A 50 -9.20 4.27 -10.54
C ASP A 50 -9.71 5.41 -11.46
N MET A 51 -8.95 5.72 -12.52
CA MET A 51 -9.35 6.74 -13.51
C MET A 51 -10.64 6.38 -14.24
N GLU A 52 -10.84 5.10 -14.59
CA GLU A 52 -12.08 4.63 -15.21
C GLU A 52 -13.29 4.69 -14.25
N SER A 53 -13.03 4.65 -12.95
CA SER A 53 -14.03 4.71 -11.88
C SER A 53 -14.41 6.13 -11.47
N GLU A 54 -13.68 7.16 -11.93
CA GLU A 54 -13.98 8.56 -11.60
C GLU A 54 -15.39 8.95 -12.06
N GLY A 55 -16.16 9.53 -11.13
CA GLY A 55 -17.55 9.93 -11.39
C GLY A 55 -18.55 8.78 -11.49
N GLN A 56 -18.13 7.53 -11.23
CA GLN A 56 -19.00 6.35 -11.21
C GLN A 56 -19.22 5.85 -9.78
N GLN A 57 -20.33 5.13 -9.59
CA GLN A 57 -20.50 4.32 -8.38
C GLN A 57 -19.74 3.01 -8.54
N VAL A 58 -18.82 2.74 -7.62
CA VAL A 58 -18.07 1.48 -7.57
C VAL A 58 -18.54 0.59 -6.43
N ASP A 59 -18.37 -0.72 -6.59
CA ASP A 59 -18.61 -1.68 -5.53
C ASP A 59 -17.36 -1.88 -4.65
N LEU A 60 -17.54 -2.61 -3.55
CA LEU A 60 -16.46 -2.90 -2.60
C LEU A 60 -15.29 -3.65 -3.26
N GLN A 61 -15.58 -4.55 -4.20
CA GLN A 61 -14.56 -5.33 -4.87
C GLN A 61 -13.66 -4.43 -5.75
N THR A 62 -14.26 -3.47 -6.43
CA THR A 62 -13.54 -2.52 -7.31
C THR A 62 -12.67 -1.59 -6.49
N ILE A 63 -13.17 -1.02 -5.39
CA ILE A 63 -12.36 -0.13 -4.55
C ILE A 63 -11.21 -0.88 -3.86
N GLU A 64 -11.44 -2.12 -3.41
CA GLU A 64 -10.38 -2.98 -2.88
C GLU A 64 -9.34 -3.30 -3.95
N TYR A 65 -9.76 -3.56 -5.19
CA TYR A 65 -8.83 -3.75 -6.31
C TYR A 65 -7.97 -2.51 -6.54
N ILE A 66 -8.58 -1.32 -6.61
CA ILE A 66 -7.85 -0.06 -6.78
C ILE A 66 -6.80 0.10 -5.68
N HIS A 67 -7.21 0.00 -4.41
CA HIS A 67 -6.30 0.21 -3.28
C HIS A 67 -5.16 -0.82 -3.22
N THR A 68 -5.48 -2.10 -3.47
CA THR A 68 -4.47 -3.18 -3.41
C THR A 68 -3.44 -3.07 -4.53
N HIS A 69 -3.83 -2.57 -5.71
CA HIS A 69 -2.94 -2.47 -6.87
C HIS A 69 -2.23 -1.13 -6.97
N LYS A 70 -2.95 -0.01 -6.80
CA LYS A 70 -2.42 1.35 -6.94
C LYS A 70 -1.39 1.66 -5.85
N THR A 71 -1.71 1.34 -4.60
CA THR A 71 -0.94 1.78 -3.42
C THR A 71 -0.28 0.61 -2.71
N ALA A 72 -1.06 -0.43 -2.36
CA ALA A 72 -0.54 -1.52 -1.54
C ALA A 72 0.53 -2.36 -2.26
N ALA A 73 0.50 -2.47 -3.60
CA ALA A 73 1.49 -3.22 -4.36
C ALA A 73 2.93 -2.69 -4.14
N LEU A 74 3.10 -1.36 -4.14
CA LEU A 74 4.41 -0.73 -3.93
C LEU A 74 4.86 -0.81 -2.47
N ILE A 75 3.93 -0.67 -1.52
CA ILE A 75 4.23 -0.83 -0.09
C ILE A 75 4.67 -2.28 0.19
N ARG A 76 3.91 -3.26 -0.32
CA ARG A 76 4.23 -4.69 -0.22
C ARG A 76 5.61 -4.99 -0.76
N VAL A 77 5.91 -4.57 -2.00
CA VAL A 77 7.21 -4.90 -2.60
C VAL A 77 8.36 -4.23 -1.88
N SER A 78 8.16 -3.03 -1.31
CA SER A 78 9.19 -2.33 -0.54
C SER A 78 9.61 -3.12 0.70
N VAL A 79 8.65 -3.60 1.49
CA VAL A 79 8.93 -4.40 2.69
C VAL A 79 9.49 -5.77 2.31
N ARG A 80 8.85 -6.44 1.35
CA ARG A 80 9.23 -7.79 0.91
C ARG A 80 10.65 -7.83 0.34
N SER A 81 11.03 -6.82 -0.45
CA SER A 81 12.38 -6.71 -1.02
C SER A 81 13.46 -6.67 0.06
N GLY A 82 13.21 -5.98 1.17
CA GLY A 82 14.14 -5.97 2.32
C GLY A 82 14.36 -7.37 2.90
N GLY A 83 13.29 -8.16 3.05
CA GLY A 83 13.37 -9.54 3.51
C GLY A 83 14.15 -10.45 2.55
N VAL A 84 13.88 -10.33 1.26
CA VAL A 84 14.57 -11.11 0.21
C VAL A 84 16.06 -10.76 0.16
N LEU A 85 16.42 -9.47 0.19
CA LEU A 85 17.82 -9.01 0.18
C LEU A 85 18.58 -9.44 1.44
N ALA A 86 17.91 -9.48 2.59
CA ALA A 86 18.49 -9.94 3.85
C ALA A 86 18.67 -11.47 3.93
N GLY A 87 18.21 -12.22 2.92
CA GLY A 87 18.26 -13.68 2.93
C GLY A 87 17.26 -14.33 3.87
N GLY A 88 16.13 -13.67 4.13
CA GLY A 88 15.03 -14.22 4.93
C GLY A 88 14.48 -15.51 4.33
N ASN A 89 14.04 -16.42 5.18
CA ASN A 89 13.47 -17.68 4.73
C ASN A 89 12.04 -17.48 4.14
N GLY A 90 11.45 -18.55 3.59
CA GLY A 90 10.14 -18.47 2.96
C GLY A 90 9.02 -17.98 3.88
N GLU A 91 9.05 -18.35 5.16
CA GLU A 91 8.06 -17.93 6.16
C GLU A 91 8.23 -16.46 6.53
N GLU A 92 9.48 -16.01 6.74
CA GLU A 92 9.79 -14.60 7.02
C GLU A 92 9.38 -13.70 5.84
N VAL A 93 9.70 -14.10 4.62
CA VAL A 93 9.33 -13.33 3.41
C VAL A 93 7.81 -13.32 3.20
N ALA A 94 7.12 -14.43 3.49
CA ALA A 94 5.66 -14.49 3.45
C ALA A 94 5.02 -13.58 4.51
N ALA A 95 5.55 -13.58 5.73
CA ALA A 95 5.13 -12.70 6.82
C ALA A 95 5.28 -11.21 6.44
N LEU A 96 6.42 -10.82 5.88
CA LEU A 96 6.65 -9.45 5.38
C LEU A 96 5.71 -9.08 4.23
N THR A 97 5.36 -10.05 3.39
CA THR A 97 4.38 -9.86 2.30
C THR A 97 3.00 -9.59 2.87
N ALA A 98 2.52 -10.42 3.79
CA ALA A 98 1.23 -10.25 4.45
C ALA A 98 1.17 -8.94 5.25
N TYR A 99 2.25 -8.57 5.94
CA TYR A 99 2.38 -7.26 6.57
C TYR A 99 2.17 -6.14 5.54
N GLY A 100 2.97 -6.13 4.47
CA GLY A 100 2.94 -5.09 3.44
C GLY A 100 1.59 -4.93 2.74
N GLU A 101 0.89 -6.03 2.47
CA GLU A 101 -0.46 -6.02 1.89
C GLU A 101 -1.48 -5.37 2.83
N ASN A 102 -1.44 -5.73 4.10
CA ASN A 102 -2.39 -5.21 5.09
C ASN A 102 -2.10 -3.75 5.44
N ILE A 103 -0.83 -3.36 5.62
CA ILE A 103 -0.51 -1.94 5.87
C ILE A 103 -0.80 -1.07 4.65
N GLY A 104 -0.64 -1.58 3.43
CA GLY A 104 -0.96 -0.85 2.22
C GLY A 104 -2.46 -0.61 2.06
N LEU A 105 -3.29 -1.61 2.40
CA LEU A 105 -4.75 -1.43 2.45
C LEU A 105 -5.15 -0.44 3.54
N ALA A 106 -4.62 -0.60 4.76
CA ALA A 106 -4.90 0.31 5.87
C ALA A 106 -4.52 1.76 5.53
N PHE A 107 -3.36 1.96 4.91
CA PHE A 107 -2.87 3.27 4.49
C PHE A 107 -3.90 3.99 3.62
N GLN A 108 -4.43 3.31 2.59
CA GLN A 108 -5.35 3.93 1.64
C GLN A 108 -6.75 4.18 2.25
N ILE A 109 -7.24 3.26 3.08
CA ILE A 109 -8.51 3.49 3.80
C ILE A 109 -8.40 4.73 4.70
N ILE A 110 -7.27 4.90 5.38
CA ILE A 110 -7.03 6.06 6.25
C ILE A 110 -6.87 7.34 5.43
N ASP A 111 -6.19 7.27 4.29
CA ASP A 111 -6.06 8.38 3.34
C ASP A 111 -7.44 8.89 2.90
N ASP A 112 -8.32 7.98 2.47
CA ASP A 112 -9.70 8.30 2.07
C ASP A 112 -10.52 8.90 3.23
N ILE A 113 -10.31 8.42 4.47
CA ILE A 113 -10.96 8.96 5.67
C ILE A 113 -10.48 10.39 5.94
N LEU A 114 -9.17 10.64 5.85
CA LEU A 114 -8.57 11.95 6.09
C LEU A 114 -9.00 12.96 5.02
N ASP A 115 -9.05 12.55 3.75
CA ASP A 115 -9.54 13.37 2.64
C ASP A 115 -10.98 13.84 2.89
N ILE A 116 -11.85 12.93 3.32
CA ILE A 116 -13.25 13.27 3.61
C ILE A 116 -13.36 14.23 4.81
N LYS A 117 -12.57 14.01 5.87
CA LYS A 117 -12.54 14.91 7.04
C LYS A 117 -12.01 16.30 6.66
N GLY A 118 -10.90 16.37 5.93
CA GLY A 118 -10.31 17.63 5.48
C GLY A 118 -11.21 18.42 4.53
N GLU A 119 -11.94 17.74 3.65
CA GLU A 119 -12.95 18.39 2.80
C GLU A 119 -14.12 18.96 3.61
N GLN A 120 -14.56 18.26 4.67
CA GLN A 120 -15.62 18.76 5.56
C GLN A 120 -15.18 20.03 6.28
N GLU A 121 -13.97 20.04 6.83
CA GLU A 121 -13.41 21.22 7.51
C GLU A 121 -13.28 22.41 6.56
N ARG A 122 -12.80 22.18 5.33
CA ARG A 122 -12.65 23.23 4.30
C ARG A 122 -13.96 23.77 3.78
N LEU A 123 -14.98 22.92 3.60
CA LEU A 123 -16.25 23.30 2.99
C LEU A 123 -17.33 23.70 4.01
N GLY A 124 -17.10 23.45 5.30
CA GLY A 124 -18.08 23.65 6.37
C GLY A 124 -19.33 22.78 6.20
N LYS A 125 -19.23 21.64 5.48
CA LYS A 125 -20.34 20.75 5.15
C LYS A 125 -20.30 19.48 5.99
N GLN A 126 -21.48 18.94 6.33
CA GLN A 126 -21.61 17.71 7.11
C GLN A 126 -21.12 16.47 6.34
N PRO A 127 -20.68 15.41 7.06
CA PRO A 127 -20.40 14.10 6.47
C PRO A 127 -21.57 13.58 5.62
N GLY A 128 -21.29 13.14 4.39
CA GLY A 128 -22.29 12.55 3.49
C GLY A 128 -22.98 13.53 2.52
N SER A 129 -22.44 14.73 2.30
CA SER A 129 -22.90 15.61 1.21
C SER A 129 -22.73 14.94 -0.16
N ASP A 130 -23.54 15.30 -1.17
CA ASP A 130 -23.51 14.71 -2.52
C ASP A 130 -22.12 14.71 -3.20
N ILE A 131 -21.18 15.53 -2.72
CA ILE A 131 -19.79 15.59 -3.17
C ILE A 131 -19.05 14.26 -2.92
N SER A 132 -19.31 13.57 -1.80
CA SER A 132 -18.66 12.28 -1.49
C SER A 132 -19.24 11.12 -2.31
N ARG A 133 -20.43 11.28 -2.91
CA ARG A 133 -21.10 10.22 -3.69
C ARG A 133 -20.57 10.05 -5.11
N HIS A 134 -19.71 10.97 -5.56
CA HIS A 134 -19.14 10.96 -6.90
C HIS A 134 -17.65 10.55 -6.92
N LYS A 135 -17.08 10.22 -5.76
CA LYS A 135 -15.71 9.73 -5.65
C LYS A 135 -15.72 8.24 -5.30
N ALA A 136 -14.88 7.48 -5.98
CA ALA A 136 -14.61 6.09 -5.66
C ALA A 136 -13.69 6.03 -4.43
N THR A 137 -14.25 6.24 -3.22
CA THR A 137 -13.52 6.11 -1.95
C THR A 137 -14.14 5.06 -1.05
N PHE A 138 -13.33 4.46 -0.18
CA PHE A 138 -13.78 3.42 0.73
C PHE A 138 -14.98 3.88 1.60
N PRO A 139 -14.97 5.07 2.22
CA PRO A 139 -16.11 5.52 3.01
C PRO A 139 -17.34 5.90 2.17
N ALA A 140 -17.19 6.20 0.88
CA ALA A 140 -18.34 6.40 -0.01
C ALA A 140 -19.07 5.07 -0.31
N VAL A 141 -18.35 3.95 -0.34
CA VAL A 141 -18.89 2.61 -0.63
C VAL A 141 -19.51 1.96 0.61
N VAL A 142 -18.80 1.97 1.74
CA VAL A 142 -19.20 1.21 2.95
C VAL A 142 -19.53 2.08 4.17
N GLY A 143 -19.31 3.39 4.10
CA GLY A 143 -19.49 4.29 5.23
C GLY A 143 -18.25 4.44 6.12
N LEU A 144 -18.20 5.52 6.89
CA LEU A 144 -17.03 5.91 7.69
C LEU A 144 -16.72 4.94 8.84
N GLU A 145 -17.76 4.46 9.53
CA GLU A 145 -17.60 3.52 10.64
C GLU A 145 -16.99 2.20 10.16
N GLU A 146 -17.54 1.65 9.07
CA GLU A 146 -17.06 0.40 8.47
C GLU A 146 -15.64 0.56 7.91
N SER A 147 -15.35 1.70 7.27
CA SER A 147 -13.99 2.03 6.80
C SER A 147 -12.98 2.01 7.96
N THR A 148 -13.32 2.68 9.06
CA THR A 148 -12.47 2.71 10.27
C THR A 148 -12.25 1.31 10.84
N ARG A 149 -13.30 0.48 10.86
CA ARG A 149 -13.23 -0.91 11.30
C ARG A 149 -12.29 -1.73 10.41
N ARG A 150 -12.43 -1.61 9.08
CA ARG A 150 -11.61 -2.34 8.09
C ARG A 150 -10.13 -1.94 8.16
N ALA A 151 -9.83 -0.66 8.39
CA ALA A 151 -8.46 -0.19 8.61
C ALA A 151 -7.83 -0.81 9.87
N ARG A 152 -8.59 -0.90 10.98
CA ARG A 152 -8.12 -1.55 12.22
C ARG A 152 -7.92 -3.06 12.03
N GLU A 153 -8.83 -3.74 11.35
CA GLU A 153 -8.65 -5.18 11.04
C GLU A 153 -7.40 -5.43 10.19
N ALA A 154 -7.11 -4.54 9.23
CA ALA A 154 -5.89 -4.62 8.45
C ALA A 154 -4.65 -4.38 9.32
N LEU A 155 -4.67 -3.40 10.23
CA LEU A 155 -3.61 -3.20 11.21
C LEU A 155 -3.38 -4.46 12.05
N ASP A 156 -4.43 -5.05 12.62
CA ASP A 156 -4.33 -6.25 13.46
C ASP A 156 -3.69 -7.42 12.68
N ARG A 157 -4.12 -7.65 11.44
CA ARG A 157 -3.51 -8.66 10.56
C ARG A 157 -2.05 -8.38 10.25
N ALA A 158 -1.68 -7.11 10.05
CA ALA A 158 -0.29 -6.72 9.84
C ALA A 158 0.56 -6.98 11.08
N LEU A 159 0.06 -6.65 12.27
CA LEU A 159 0.76 -6.88 13.54
C LEU A 159 0.95 -8.38 13.80
N SER A 160 -0.07 -9.20 13.56
CA SER A 160 0.03 -10.66 13.68
C SER A 160 1.02 -11.28 12.70
N ALA A 161 1.09 -10.76 11.46
CA ALA A 161 2.09 -11.23 10.49
C ALA A 161 3.53 -11.02 11.00
N LEU A 162 3.77 -10.03 11.86
CA LEU A 162 5.09 -9.75 12.42
C LEU A 162 5.44 -10.56 13.67
N GLU A 163 4.55 -11.42 14.19
CA GLU A 163 4.81 -12.20 15.41
C GLU A 163 6.07 -13.08 15.29
N ILE A 164 6.33 -13.66 14.11
CA ILE A 164 7.52 -14.48 13.82
C ILE A 164 8.85 -13.77 14.07
N PHE A 165 8.87 -12.43 13.96
CA PHE A 165 10.09 -11.64 14.14
C PHE A 165 10.36 -11.27 15.60
N GLY A 166 9.42 -11.53 16.53
CA GLY A 166 9.55 -11.13 17.93
C GLY A 166 9.89 -9.64 18.07
N GLU A 167 10.89 -9.31 18.88
CA GLU A 167 11.33 -7.92 19.08
C GLU A 167 11.91 -7.27 17.81
N ARG A 168 12.48 -8.05 16.87
CA ARG A 168 13.03 -7.52 15.61
C ARG A 168 11.96 -6.88 14.73
N GLY A 169 10.69 -7.21 14.93
CA GLY A 169 9.56 -6.66 14.19
C GLY A 169 9.09 -5.30 14.71
N GLU A 170 9.62 -4.77 15.83
CA GLU A 170 8.97 -3.64 16.51
C GLU A 170 8.94 -2.35 15.68
N THR A 171 10.01 -2.02 14.97
CA THR A 171 10.01 -0.84 14.09
C THR A 171 8.91 -0.91 13.02
N LEU A 172 8.61 -2.10 12.50
CA LEU A 172 7.51 -2.28 11.55
C LEU A 172 6.14 -2.21 12.25
N ARG A 173 6.03 -2.65 13.51
CA ARG A 173 4.79 -2.47 14.30
C ARG A 173 4.51 -1.01 14.60
N GLU A 174 5.52 -0.25 14.99
CA GLU A 174 5.43 1.20 15.20
C GLU A 174 4.99 1.91 13.92
N LEU A 175 5.60 1.57 12.78
CA LEU A 175 5.19 2.12 11.49
C LEU A 175 3.74 1.80 11.14
N ALA A 176 3.29 0.57 11.38
CA ALA A 176 1.90 0.17 11.11
C ALA A 176 0.90 0.94 11.98
N ARG A 177 1.19 1.09 13.28
CA ARG A 177 0.36 1.89 14.19
C ARG A 177 0.31 3.35 13.74
N PHE A 178 1.47 3.93 13.41
CA PHE A 178 1.57 5.31 12.90
C PHE A 178 0.70 5.53 11.66
N ILE A 179 0.72 4.61 10.69
CA ILE A 179 -0.10 4.72 9.46
C ILE A 179 -1.60 4.84 9.77
N VAL A 180 -2.09 4.13 10.79
CA VAL A 180 -3.51 4.10 11.15
C VAL A 180 -3.90 5.24 12.10
N GLU A 181 -2.97 5.71 12.92
CA GLU A 181 -3.18 6.76 13.91
C GLU A 181 -2.90 8.17 13.37
N ARG A 182 -2.32 8.30 12.18
CA ARG A 182 -1.99 9.61 11.58
C ARG A 182 -3.23 10.48 11.38
N GLU A 183 -3.02 11.77 11.57
CA GLU A 183 -4.06 12.80 11.40
C GLU A 183 -3.85 13.63 10.12
N PHE A 184 -2.88 13.25 9.27
CA PHE A 184 -2.50 13.96 8.03
C PHE A 184 -1.91 13.02 6.95
#